data_AF-A0A090YWK6-F1
#
_entry.id   AF-A0A090YWK6-F1
#
_cell.length_a   1.000
_cell.length_b   1.000
_cell.length_c   1.000
_cell.angle_alpha   90.00
_cell.angle_beta   90.00
_cell.angle_gamma   90.00
#
_symmetry.space_group_name_H-M   'P 1'
#
loop_
_entity.id
_entity.type
_entity.pdbx_description
1 polymer ?
#
loop_
_entity_poly.entity_id
_entity_poly.type
_entity_poly.pdbx_seq_one_letter_code
_entity_poly.pdbx_strand_id
1 'polypeptide(L)'
;MDFIVYSHRHGKNNLETDSQFTNTWLEIQQALSNITDEMILELHREKYIESNKSLSKAINQLIKEQLAAFRWSSESYIFKDNRYKNKAWRLDFAKDSISVEVAFNHSGTIAWNLMKPVIASELNHVEKAVQTKIGIIISATNELRDSGGFDSAIGTYEKYIEHLVPLNTQLTVPLVIVGLKRPETFYIETYKNSEGKTRGRIKYYDNAESLI
;
A
#
# COMPACT_ATOMS: atom_id res chain seq x y z
N MET A 1 5.43 9.04 7.00
CA MET A 1 4.14 8.56 7.52
C MET A 1 4.44 7.48 8.52
N ASP A 2 3.68 7.46 9.60
CA ASP A 2 3.72 6.35 10.56
C ASP A 2 3.00 5.12 10.02
N PHE A 3 3.49 3.95 10.41
CA PHE A 3 2.92 2.68 10.00
C PHE A 3 3.08 1.59 11.06
N ILE A 4 2.25 0.56 10.96
CA ILE A 4 2.31 -0.67 11.75
C ILE A 4 2.51 -1.87 10.83
N VAL A 5 3.05 -2.96 11.37
CA VAL A 5 3.47 -4.12 10.58
C VAL A 5 2.92 -5.41 11.18
N TYR A 6 2.35 -6.27 10.34
CA TYR A 6 1.98 -7.64 10.68
C TYR A 6 2.79 -8.63 9.84
N SER A 7 3.23 -9.72 10.46
CA SER A 7 4.06 -10.74 9.83
C SER A 7 3.28 -12.03 9.59
N HIS A 8 3.32 -12.53 8.37
CA HIS A 8 2.86 -13.87 7.99
C HIS A 8 4.05 -14.74 7.63
N ARG A 9 4.08 -16.00 8.14
CA ARG A 9 5.18 -16.97 7.88
C ARG A 9 6.58 -16.37 8.09
N HIS A 10 6.77 -15.68 9.22
CA HIS A 10 8.04 -15.04 9.60
C HIS A 10 8.58 -13.98 8.61
N GLY A 11 7.74 -13.42 7.73
CA GLY A 11 8.14 -12.40 6.76
C GLY A 11 8.90 -11.22 7.37
N LYS A 12 8.42 -10.65 8.48
CA LYS A 12 9.10 -9.53 9.16
C LYS A 12 10.47 -9.93 9.68
N ASN A 13 10.58 -11.09 10.33
CA ASN A 13 11.86 -11.57 10.86
C ASN A 13 12.87 -11.71 9.71
N ASN A 14 12.49 -12.32 8.59
CA ASN A 14 13.37 -12.47 7.44
C ASN A 14 13.83 -11.10 6.90
N LEU A 15 12.91 -10.13 6.77
CA LEU A 15 13.25 -8.78 6.33
C LEU A 15 14.24 -8.07 7.28
N GLU A 16 14.18 -8.36 8.58
CA GLU A 16 15.00 -7.68 9.59
C GLU A 16 16.34 -8.37 9.86
N THR A 17 16.46 -9.68 9.64
CA THR A 17 17.65 -10.45 10.04
C THR A 17 18.47 -10.99 8.89
N ASP A 18 17.88 -11.20 7.72
CA ASP A 18 18.60 -11.73 6.55
C ASP A 18 19.16 -10.59 5.71
N SER A 19 20.50 -10.55 5.60
CA SER A 19 21.25 -9.58 4.79
C SER A 19 20.80 -9.49 3.33
N GLN A 20 20.15 -10.54 2.78
CA GLN A 20 19.55 -10.51 1.46
C GLN A 20 18.42 -9.46 1.36
N PHE A 21 17.70 -9.20 2.44
CA PHE A 21 16.48 -8.38 2.43
C PHE A 21 16.59 -7.09 3.23
N THR A 22 17.48 -7.02 4.23
CA THR A 22 17.54 -5.91 5.19
C THR A 22 17.66 -4.55 4.52
N ASN A 23 18.55 -4.39 3.53
CA ASN A 23 18.73 -3.12 2.84
C ASN A 23 17.48 -2.70 2.06
N THR A 24 16.89 -3.63 1.29
CA THR A 24 15.69 -3.38 0.48
C THR A 24 14.47 -3.12 1.38
N TRP A 25 14.41 -3.71 2.57
CA TRP A 25 13.38 -3.39 3.57
C TRP A 25 13.55 -2.00 4.16
N LEU A 26 14.78 -1.62 4.54
CA LEU A 26 15.09 -0.27 5.04
C LEU A 26 14.69 0.82 4.04
N GLU A 27 14.88 0.58 2.74
CA GLU A 27 14.41 1.50 1.69
C GLU A 27 12.89 1.70 1.73
N ILE A 28 12.09 0.65 1.94
CA ILE A 28 10.63 0.77 2.05
C ILE A 28 10.27 1.56 3.31
N GLN A 29 10.90 1.24 4.44
CA GLN A 29 10.66 1.95 5.70
C GLN A 29 10.97 3.44 5.54
N GLN A 30 12.11 3.78 4.93
CA GLN A 30 12.51 5.15 4.64
C GLN A 30 11.55 5.83 3.66
N ALA A 31 11.18 5.16 2.56
CA ALA A 31 10.24 5.68 1.58
C ALA A 31 8.89 6.05 2.22
N LEU A 32 8.40 5.22 3.14
CA LEU A 32 7.16 5.50 3.86
C LEU A 32 7.34 6.58 4.94
N SER A 33 8.43 6.54 5.72
CA SER A 33 8.67 7.53 6.79
C SER A 33 8.88 8.93 6.24
N ASN A 34 9.49 9.07 5.05
CA ASN A 34 9.74 10.34 4.39
C ASN A 34 8.46 11.10 3.97
N ILE A 35 7.33 10.42 3.84
CA ILE A 35 6.07 11.04 3.43
C ILE A 35 5.48 11.81 4.62
N THR A 36 5.62 13.13 4.66
CA THR A 36 5.08 13.94 5.77
C THR A 36 3.60 14.26 5.59
N ASP A 37 2.95 14.69 6.67
CA ASP A 37 1.58 15.22 6.62
C ASP A 37 1.47 16.39 5.65
N GLU A 38 2.42 17.33 5.68
CA GLU A 38 2.46 18.49 4.78
C GLU A 38 2.50 18.06 3.31
N MET A 39 3.35 17.09 2.95
CA MET A 39 3.42 16.58 1.59
C MET A 39 2.08 15.99 1.10
N ILE A 40 1.38 15.26 1.97
CA ILE A 40 0.06 14.68 1.65
C ILE A 40 -0.97 15.81 1.51
N LEU A 41 -0.95 16.76 2.44
CA LEU A 41 -1.86 17.90 2.50
C LEU A 41 -1.75 18.78 1.25
N GLU A 42 -0.54 19.23 0.93
CA GLU A 42 -0.23 20.07 -0.23
C GLU A 42 -0.65 19.35 -1.52
N LEU A 43 -0.14 18.13 -1.75
CA LEU A 43 -0.45 17.39 -2.97
C LEU A 43 -1.94 17.12 -3.12
N HIS A 44 -2.63 16.76 -2.02
CA HIS A 44 -4.07 16.53 -2.08
C HIS A 44 -4.84 17.82 -2.37
N ARG A 45 -4.51 18.92 -1.68
CA ARG A 45 -5.12 20.23 -1.88
C ARG A 45 -4.95 20.74 -3.30
N GLU A 46 -3.73 20.67 -3.84
CA GLU A 46 -3.42 21.23 -5.15
C GLU A 46 -3.97 20.41 -6.31
N LYS A 47 -3.94 19.08 -6.19
CA LYS A 47 -4.18 18.20 -7.35
C LYS A 47 -5.47 17.39 -7.27
N TYR A 48 -5.95 17.08 -6.06
CA TYR A 48 -6.95 16.02 -5.89
C TYR A 48 -8.23 16.43 -5.19
N ILE A 49 -8.26 17.49 -4.37
CA ILE A 49 -9.40 17.86 -3.54
C ILE A 49 -10.71 18.00 -4.34
N GLU A 50 -10.63 18.57 -5.55
CA GLU A 50 -11.79 18.78 -6.43
C GLU A 50 -12.28 17.50 -7.12
N SER A 51 -11.41 16.51 -7.31
CA SER A 51 -11.68 15.31 -8.13
C SER A 51 -11.74 14.00 -7.34
N ASN A 52 -11.21 13.98 -6.12
CA ASN A 52 -11.10 12.80 -5.29
C ASN A 52 -11.38 13.17 -3.84
N LYS A 53 -12.39 12.54 -3.24
CA LYS A 53 -12.74 12.83 -1.85
C LYS A 53 -11.66 12.41 -0.85
N SER A 54 -10.85 11.40 -1.17
CA SER A 54 -9.96 10.74 -0.21
C SER A 54 -8.48 11.02 -0.46
N LEU A 55 -7.65 10.69 0.52
CA LEU A 55 -6.19 10.81 0.42
C LEU A 55 -5.54 9.73 -0.46
N SER A 56 -6.30 8.74 -0.95
CA SER A 56 -5.76 7.56 -1.65
C SER A 56 -4.86 7.92 -2.83
N LYS A 57 -5.24 8.91 -3.66
CA LYS A 57 -4.45 9.31 -4.83
C LYS A 57 -3.16 10.04 -4.44
N ALA A 58 -3.22 10.91 -3.44
CA ALA A 58 -2.05 11.64 -2.96
C ALA A 58 -1.03 10.66 -2.36
N ILE A 59 -1.48 9.79 -1.44
CA ILE A 59 -0.62 8.79 -0.80
C ILE A 59 -0.03 7.82 -1.83
N ASN A 60 -0.83 7.31 -2.77
CA ASN A 60 -0.32 6.43 -3.84
C ASN A 60 0.76 7.10 -4.70
N GLN A 61 0.57 8.38 -5.05
CA GLN A 61 1.55 9.11 -5.83
C GLN A 61 2.85 9.31 -5.02
N LEU A 62 2.75 9.71 -3.76
CA LEU A 62 3.92 9.93 -2.90
C LEU A 62 4.71 8.64 -2.65
N ILE A 63 4.03 7.52 -2.40
CA ILE A 63 4.68 6.20 -2.29
C ILE A 63 5.43 5.86 -3.58
N LYS A 64 4.80 6.08 -4.74
CA LYS A 64 5.44 5.83 -6.04
C LYS A 64 6.69 6.67 -6.23
N GLU A 65 6.64 7.96 -5.90
CA GLU A 65 7.77 8.89 -6.02
C GLU A 65 8.92 8.49 -5.08
N GLN A 66 8.61 8.16 -3.82
CA GLN A 66 9.60 7.73 -2.83
C GLN A 66 10.25 6.41 -3.22
N LEU A 67 9.48 5.39 -3.60
CA LEU A 67 10.04 4.10 -4.04
C LEU A 67 10.85 4.24 -5.35
N ALA A 68 10.44 5.11 -6.27
CA ALA A 68 11.20 5.39 -7.48
C ALA A 68 12.56 6.03 -7.19
N ALA A 69 12.67 6.89 -6.16
CA ALA A 69 13.93 7.46 -5.71
C ALA A 69 14.93 6.38 -5.23
N PHE A 70 14.41 5.29 -4.68
CA PHE A 70 15.18 4.08 -4.33
C PHE A 70 15.31 3.07 -5.49
N ARG A 71 14.98 3.46 -6.73
CA ARG A 71 15.08 2.62 -7.95
C ARG A 71 14.20 1.36 -7.92
N TRP A 72 13.07 1.40 -7.23
CA TRP A 72 12.07 0.34 -7.34
C TRP A 72 11.42 0.36 -8.73
N SER A 73 11.26 -0.83 -9.32
CA SER A 73 10.61 -0.96 -10.62
C SER A 73 9.10 -0.99 -10.43
N SER A 74 8.42 0.09 -10.81
CA SER A 74 6.96 0.14 -10.78
C SER A 74 6.32 -0.69 -11.89
N GLU A 75 5.12 -1.21 -11.65
CA GLU A 75 4.27 -1.84 -12.67
C GLU A 75 4.98 -3.06 -13.31
N SER A 76 5.66 -3.86 -12.48
CA SER A 76 6.48 -5.00 -12.90
C SER A 76 5.62 -6.21 -13.26
N TYR A 77 5.75 -6.74 -14.48
CA TYR A 77 5.02 -7.95 -14.87
C TYR A 77 5.50 -9.16 -14.08
N ILE A 78 4.57 -10.05 -13.72
CA ILE A 78 4.89 -11.31 -13.03
C ILE A 78 5.50 -12.31 -14.01
N PHE A 79 5.01 -12.35 -15.25
CA PHE A 79 5.39 -13.31 -16.28
C PHE A 79 6.15 -12.65 -17.43
N LYS A 80 7.11 -13.36 -18.02
CA LYS A 80 7.86 -12.87 -19.20
C LYS A 80 7.04 -12.95 -20.49
N ASP A 81 6.15 -13.93 -20.59
CA ASP A 81 5.35 -14.20 -21.78
C ASP A 81 4.38 -13.03 -22.07
N ASN A 82 4.42 -12.55 -23.32
CA ASN A 82 3.64 -11.42 -23.80
C ASN A 82 2.13 -11.61 -23.66
N ARG A 83 1.62 -12.86 -23.67
CA ARG A 83 0.19 -13.16 -23.48
C ARG A 83 -0.34 -12.70 -22.12
N TYR A 84 0.53 -12.63 -21.13
CA TYR A 84 0.19 -12.24 -19.76
C TYR A 84 0.65 -10.82 -19.40
N LYS A 85 1.08 -10.02 -20.37
CA LYS A 85 1.43 -8.60 -20.16
C LYS A 85 0.19 -7.71 -20.11
N ASN A 86 -0.70 -7.98 -19.15
CA ASN A 86 -1.86 -7.16 -18.85
C ASN A 86 -1.88 -6.77 -17.36
N LYS A 87 -2.80 -5.87 -16.98
CA LYS A 87 -2.86 -5.31 -15.62
C LYS A 87 -3.11 -6.34 -14.51
N ALA A 88 -3.72 -7.49 -14.82
CA ALA A 88 -3.99 -8.50 -13.81
C ALA A 88 -2.70 -9.16 -13.29
N TRP A 89 -1.72 -9.35 -14.18
CA TRP A 89 -0.48 -10.09 -13.91
C TRP A 89 0.70 -9.18 -13.65
N ARG A 90 0.45 -8.10 -12.93
CA ARG A 90 1.42 -7.05 -12.68
C ARG A 90 1.43 -6.70 -11.21
N LEU A 91 2.65 -6.60 -10.68
CA LEU A 91 2.97 -6.12 -9.36
C LEU A 91 3.05 -4.60 -9.38
N ASP A 92 2.61 -3.94 -8.32
CA ASP A 92 2.74 -2.48 -8.24
C ASP A 92 4.21 -2.06 -8.19
N PHE A 93 5.03 -2.76 -7.40
CA PHE A 93 6.48 -2.58 -7.41
C PHE A 93 7.23 -3.90 -7.20
N ALA A 94 8.45 -3.97 -7.72
CA ALA A 94 9.40 -5.03 -7.42
C ALA A 94 10.83 -4.50 -7.38
N LYS A 95 11.65 -5.07 -6.50
CA LYS A 95 13.08 -4.87 -6.45
C LYS A 95 13.75 -6.09 -5.82
N ASP A 96 14.84 -6.53 -6.42
CA ASP A 96 15.56 -7.74 -6.05
C ASP A 96 14.61 -8.96 -5.95
N SER A 97 14.35 -9.43 -4.74
CA SER A 97 13.48 -10.57 -4.44
C SER A 97 12.29 -10.20 -3.57
N ILE A 98 11.93 -8.91 -3.54
CA ILE A 98 10.77 -8.39 -2.82
C ILE A 98 9.78 -7.79 -3.83
N SER A 99 8.50 -8.10 -3.65
CA SER A 99 7.41 -7.44 -4.36
C SER A 99 6.50 -6.67 -3.39
N VAL A 100 5.94 -5.56 -3.87
CA VAL A 100 5.09 -4.67 -3.09
C VAL A 100 3.79 -4.42 -3.85
N GLU A 101 2.67 -4.52 -3.14
CA GLU A 101 1.34 -4.08 -3.58
C GLU A 101 0.88 -2.91 -2.70
N VAL A 102 0.36 -1.85 -3.31
CA VAL A 102 -0.22 -0.71 -2.60
C VAL A 102 -1.74 -0.74 -2.80
N ALA A 103 -2.47 -1.15 -1.78
CA ALA A 103 -3.86 -1.51 -1.86
C ALA A 103 -4.78 -0.53 -1.10
N PHE A 104 -5.39 0.39 -1.85
CA PHE A 104 -6.51 1.23 -1.40
C PHE A 104 -7.81 0.96 -2.17
N ASN A 105 -7.91 -0.22 -2.78
CA ASN A 105 -9.03 -0.66 -3.59
C ASN A 105 -10.05 -1.45 -2.76
N HIS A 106 -11.14 -1.89 -3.41
CA HIS A 106 -12.25 -2.60 -2.78
C HIS A 106 -11.78 -3.89 -2.07
N SER A 107 -12.36 -4.19 -0.90
CA SER A 107 -11.95 -5.34 -0.07
C SER A 107 -12.10 -6.69 -0.77
N GLY A 108 -12.99 -6.78 -1.77
CA GLY A 108 -13.10 -7.97 -2.64
C GLY A 108 -11.82 -8.31 -3.41
N THR A 109 -10.83 -7.42 -3.47
CA THR A 109 -9.53 -7.66 -4.13
C THR A 109 -8.42 -8.11 -3.17
N ILE A 110 -8.69 -8.18 -1.85
CA ILE A 110 -7.69 -8.57 -0.83
C ILE A 110 -7.01 -9.89 -1.17
N ALA A 111 -7.81 -10.93 -1.46
CA ALA A 111 -7.28 -12.25 -1.79
C ALA A 111 -6.38 -12.20 -3.03
N TRP A 112 -6.73 -11.38 -4.03
CA TRP A 112 -5.90 -11.21 -5.23
C TRP A 112 -4.56 -10.54 -4.91
N ASN A 113 -4.59 -9.43 -4.16
CA ASN A 113 -3.39 -8.70 -3.77
C ASN A 113 -2.46 -9.59 -2.91
N LEU A 114 -3.00 -10.44 -2.03
CA LEU A 114 -2.24 -11.43 -1.27
C LEU A 114 -1.65 -12.55 -2.14
N MET A 115 -2.38 -12.97 -3.18
CA MET A 115 -1.94 -14.04 -4.08
C MET A 115 -0.89 -13.60 -5.11
N LYS A 116 -0.84 -12.32 -5.51
CA LYS A 116 0.13 -11.87 -6.51
C LYS A 116 1.59 -12.15 -6.13
N PRO A 117 2.08 -11.85 -4.89
CA PRO A 117 3.43 -12.23 -4.48
C PRO A 117 3.66 -13.75 -4.47
N VAL A 118 2.65 -14.54 -4.07
CA VAL A 118 2.72 -16.01 -4.13
C VAL A 118 2.94 -16.46 -5.56
N ILE A 119 2.13 -15.96 -6.49
CA ILE A 119 2.25 -16.28 -7.91
C ILE A 119 3.60 -15.80 -8.45
N ALA A 120 4.13 -14.66 -8.00
CA ALA A 120 5.45 -14.17 -8.42
C ALA A 120 6.63 -14.94 -7.79
N SER A 121 6.38 -15.83 -6.83
CA SER A 121 7.40 -16.64 -6.17
C SER A 121 7.37 -18.09 -6.63
N GLU A 122 6.19 -18.69 -6.66
CA GLU A 122 6.02 -20.12 -6.86
C GLU A 122 6.32 -20.54 -8.30
N LEU A 123 6.86 -21.76 -8.43
CA LEU A 123 7.13 -22.39 -9.72
C LEU A 123 5.86 -22.44 -10.57
N ASN A 124 6.02 -22.17 -11.85
CA ASN A 124 4.91 -22.14 -12.79
C ASN A 124 5.39 -22.56 -14.18
N HIS A 125 4.46 -23.07 -14.99
CA HIS A 125 4.72 -23.41 -16.39
C HIS A 125 4.99 -22.17 -17.26
N VAL A 126 4.58 -20.98 -16.79
CA VAL A 126 4.93 -19.69 -17.39
C VAL A 126 6.14 -19.11 -16.67
N GLU A 127 7.19 -18.80 -17.44
CA GLU A 127 8.43 -18.22 -16.92
C GLU A 127 8.19 -16.86 -16.23
N LYS A 128 8.82 -16.69 -15.05
CA LYS A 128 8.69 -15.49 -14.22
C LYS A 128 9.61 -14.38 -14.70
N ALA A 129 9.08 -13.16 -14.73
CA ALA A 129 9.88 -11.95 -14.96
C ALA A 129 10.50 -11.41 -13.67
N VAL A 130 9.89 -11.71 -12.51
CA VAL A 130 10.38 -11.36 -11.17
C VAL A 130 10.33 -12.64 -10.31
N GLN A 131 11.41 -12.93 -9.58
CA GLN A 131 11.46 -14.07 -8.65
C GLN A 131 11.29 -13.56 -7.22
N THR A 132 10.03 -13.41 -6.78
CA THR A 132 9.71 -12.95 -5.42
C THR A 132 10.08 -14.00 -4.39
N LYS A 133 10.62 -13.59 -3.25
CA LYS A 133 10.79 -14.41 -2.04
C LYS A 133 9.96 -13.89 -0.87
N ILE A 134 9.70 -12.58 -0.80
CA ILE A 134 8.86 -11.95 0.23
C ILE A 134 7.91 -10.97 -0.44
N GLY A 135 6.62 -11.06 -0.11
CA GLY A 135 5.60 -10.10 -0.53
C GLY A 135 5.29 -9.08 0.56
N ILE A 136 5.08 -7.83 0.18
CA ILE A 136 4.68 -6.76 1.09
C ILE A 136 3.39 -6.13 0.57
N ILE A 137 2.39 -6.00 1.45
CA ILE A 137 1.14 -5.32 1.13
C ILE A 137 1.07 -4.04 1.96
N ILE A 138 1.00 -2.88 1.31
CA ILE A 138 0.81 -1.58 1.95
C ILE A 138 -0.66 -1.21 1.83
N SER A 139 -1.33 -0.96 2.95
CA SER A 139 -2.76 -0.67 3.01
C SER A 139 -3.06 0.39 4.07
N ALA A 140 -4.26 0.95 4.04
CA ALA A 140 -4.72 1.88 5.08
C ALA A 140 -5.18 1.11 6.32
N THR A 141 -4.86 1.60 7.51
CA THR A 141 -5.57 1.19 8.74
C THR A 141 -7.04 1.62 8.70
N ASN A 142 -7.87 1.05 9.56
CA ASN A 142 -9.25 1.54 9.75
C ASN A 142 -9.26 3.04 10.09
N GLU A 143 -8.34 3.49 10.94
CA GLU A 143 -8.20 4.90 11.30
C GLU A 143 -7.90 5.78 10.09
N LEU A 144 -6.90 5.42 9.26
CA LEU A 144 -6.59 6.16 8.04
C LEU A 144 -7.72 6.11 7.03
N ARG A 145 -8.44 4.98 6.92
CA ARG A 145 -9.63 4.89 6.05
C ARG A 145 -10.64 5.96 6.44
N ASP A 146 -10.95 6.03 7.72
CA ASP A 146 -12.02 6.90 8.24
C ASP A 146 -11.58 8.38 8.22
N SER A 147 -10.39 8.69 8.71
CA SER A 147 -9.86 10.05 8.73
C SER A 147 -9.38 10.54 7.36
N GLY A 148 -9.03 9.64 6.44
CA GLY A 148 -8.56 9.98 5.10
C GLY A 148 -9.67 10.03 4.06
N GLY A 149 -10.94 9.92 4.47
CA GLY A 149 -12.11 10.05 3.60
C GLY A 149 -12.29 8.92 2.59
N PHE A 150 -11.67 7.75 2.81
CA PHE A 150 -11.75 6.60 1.92
C PHE A 150 -13.18 6.03 1.88
N ASP A 151 -13.47 5.19 0.87
CA ASP A 151 -14.69 4.41 0.86
C ASP A 151 -14.66 3.34 1.96
N SER A 152 -15.79 3.12 2.66
CA SER A 152 -15.90 2.10 3.72
C SER A 152 -15.61 0.68 3.21
N ALA A 153 -15.80 0.47 1.90
CA ALA A 153 -15.64 -0.81 1.24
C ALA A 153 -14.19 -1.14 0.85
N ILE A 154 -13.19 -0.28 1.13
CA ILE A 154 -11.80 -0.63 0.82
C ILE A 154 -11.30 -1.80 1.69
N GLY A 155 -10.24 -2.47 1.21
CA GLY A 155 -9.44 -3.37 2.03
C GLY A 155 -8.56 -2.56 2.99
N THR A 156 -8.68 -2.83 4.29
CA THR A 156 -7.85 -2.22 5.32
C THR A 156 -6.83 -3.22 5.87
N TYR A 157 -5.81 -2.71 6.55
CA TYR A 157 -4.79 -3.49 7.26
C TYR A 157 -5.40 -4.62 8.10
N GLU A 158 -6.45 -4.31 8.85
CA GLU A 158 -7.14 -5.26 9.73
C GLU A 158 -7.81 -6.36 8.91
N LYS A 159 -8.53 -5.98 7.83
CA LYS A 159 -9.14 -6.97 6.92
C LYS A 159 -8.08 -7.84 6.26
N TYR A 160 -6.92 -7.29 5.87
CA TYR A 160 -5.83 -8.08 5.32
C TYR A 160 -5.38 -9.16 6.30
N ILE A 161 -5.20 -8.82 7.58
CA ILE A 161 -4.82 -9.78 8.63
C ILE A 161 -5.89 -10.86 8.80
N GLU A 162 -7.17 -10.49 8.84
CA GLU A 162 -8.27 -11.44 8.93
C GLU A 162 -8.25 -12.45 7.77
N HIS A 163 -7.88 -12.02 6.57
CA HIS A 163 -7.81 -12.89 5.39
C HIS A 163 -6.60 -13.82 5.38
N LEU A 164 -5.54 -13.53 6.14
CA LEU A 164 -4.36 -14.42 6.23
C LEU A 164 -4.73 -15.77 6.87
N VAL A 165 -5.69 -15.77 7.80
CA VAL A 165 -6.11 -16.99 8.53
C VAL A 165 -6.76 -18.02 7.60
N PRO A 166 -7.87 -17.71 6.89
CA PRO A 166 -8.50 -18.68 5.99
C PRO A 166 -7.66 -18.99 4.74
N LEU A 167 -6.75 -18.09 4.33
CA LEU A 167 -5.87 -18.30 3.17
C LEU A 167 -4.51 -18.89 3.54
N ASN A 168 -4.29 -19.28 4.80
CA ASN A 168 -2.95 -19.63 5.31
C ASN A 168 -2.22 -20.67 4.44
N THR A 169 -2.94 -21.71 4.01
CA THR A 169 -2.37 -22.80 3.19
C THR A 169 -2.08 -22.38 1.74
N GLN A 170 -2.81 -21.40 1.21
CA GLN A 170 -2.66 -20.88 -0.15
C GLN A 170 -1.56 -19.82 -0.22
N LEU A 171 -1.37 -19.07 0.87
CA LEU A 171 -0.31 -18.07 1.00
C LEU A 171 0.98 -18.75 1.47
N THR A 172 1.64 -19.45 0.56
CA THR A 172 2.83 -20.28 0.82
C THR A 172 4.10 -19.47 1.08
N VAL A 173 4.13 -18.22 0.63
CA VAL A 173 5.30 -17.32 0.77
C VAL A 173 5.22 -16.46 2.04
N PRO A 174 6.37 -16.01 2.57
CA PRO A 174 6.39 -14.98 3.60
C PRO A 174 5.74 -13.68 3.10
N LEU A 175 4.81 -13.15 3.89
CA LEU A 175 4.12 -11.89 3.62
C LEU A 175 4.26 -10.93 4.79
N VAL A 176 4.31 -9.64 4.48
CA VAL A 176 4.28 -8.57 5.48
C VAL A 176 3.17 -7.60 5.11
N ILE A 177 2.26 -7.36 6.04
CA ILE A 177 1.18 -6.37 5.87
C ILE A 177 1.61 -5.10 6.59
N VAL A 178 1.69 -4.00 5.86
CA VAL A 178 1.97 -2.66 6.36
C VAL A 178 0.67 -1.87 6.39
N GLY A 179 0.31 -1.38 7.57
CA GLY A 179 -0.84 -0.51 7.79
C GLY A 179 -0.39 0.93 7.98
N LEU A 180 -0.69 1.80 7.03
CA LEU A 180 -0.43 3.24 7.16
C LEU A 180 -1.40 3.85 8.17
N LYS A 181 -0.87 4.62 9.12
CA LYS A 181 -1.67 5.34 10.12
C LYS A 181 -2.23 6.63 9.53
N ARG A 182 -3.22 7.21 10.21
CA ARG A 182 -3.78 8.51 9.87
C ARG A 182 -2.72 9.62 9.97
N PRO A 183 -2.86 10.73 9.21
CA PRO A 183 -2.10 11.95 9.49
C PRO A 183 -2.35 12.42 10.92
N GLU A 184 -1.37 13.08 11.51
CA GLU A 184 -1.41 13.58 12.89
C GLU A 184 -1.96 15.00 12.99
N THR A 185 -1.85 15.78 11.91
CA THR A 185 -2.18 17.21 11.88
C THR A 185 -3.53 17.51 11.24
N PHE A 186 -4.01 16.64 10.34
CA PHE A 186 -5.25 16.88 9.60
C PHE A 186 -6.04 15.61 9.30
N TYR A 187 -7.29 15.81 8.89
CA TYR A 187 -8.18 14.77 8.40
C TYR A 187 -9.08 15.32 7.28
N ILE A 188 -9.74 14.39 6.59
CA ILE A 188 -10.74 14.67 5.57
C ILE A 188 -12.13 14.48 6.18
N GLU A 189 -12.87 15.57 6.29
CA GLU A 189 -14.29 15.53 6.58
C GLU A 189 -15.08 15.31 5.28
N THR A 190 -15.95 14.30 5.27
CA THR A 190 -16.80 14.04 4.10
C THR A 190 -18.13 14.77 4.22
N TYR A 191 -18.61 15.33 3.10
CA TYR A 191 -19.89 16.04 3.03
C TYR A 191 -20.56 15.79 1.68
N LYS A 192 -21.87 16.03 1.60
CA LYS A 192 -22.60 16.04 0.32
C LYS A 192 -22.65 17.46 -0.23
N ASN A 193 -22.27 17.63 -1.49
CA ASN A 193 -22.45 18.91 -2.17
C ASN A 193 -23.93 19.11 -2.58
N SER A 194 -24.25 20.26 -3.17
CA SER A 194 -25.59 20.59 -3.67
C SER A 194 -26.14 19.60 -4.71
N GLU A 195 -25.28 18.87 -5.41
CA GLU A 195 -25.64 17.82 -6.37
C GLU A 195 -25.80 16.42 -5.72
N GLY A 196 -25.68 16.32 -4.39
CA GLY A 196 -25.75 15.07 -3.65
C GLY A 196 -24.51 14.17 -3.76
N LYS A 197 -23.44 14.63 -4.43
CA LYS A 197 -22.17 13.91 -4.55
C LYS A 197 -21.35 14.05 -3.27
N THR A 198 -20.78 12.94 -2.81
CA THR A 198 -19.87 12.92 -1.65
C THR A 198 -18.52 13.55 -2.03
N ARG A 199 -18.12 14.58 -1.29
CA ARG A 199 -16.84 15.30 -1.41
C ARG A 199 -16.09 15.25 -0.09
N GLY A 200 -14.78 15.51 -0.15
CA GLY A 200 -13.92 15.66 1.03
C GLY A 200 -13.52 17.11 1.19
N ARG A 201 -13.41 17.59 2.43
CA ARG A 201 -12.75 18.86 2.76
C ARG A 201 -11.74 18.64 3.87
N ILE A 202 -10.64 19.38 3.81
CA ILE A 202 -9.58 19.31 4.80
C ILE A 202 -10.06 19.96 6.09
N LYS A 203 -9.80 19.30 7.21
CA LYS A 203 -9.96 19.78 8.57
C LYS A 203 -8.70 19.49 9.37
N TYR A 204 -8.43 20.32 10.36
CA TYR A 204 -7.29 20.19 11.26
C TYR A 204 -7.78 19.63 12.59
N TYR A 205 -6.97 18.82 13.25
CA TYR A 205 -7.28 18.42 14.62
C TYR A 205 -7.09 19.61 15.55
N ASP A 206 -7.86 19.68 16.64
CA ASP A 206 -7.90 20.82 17.56
C ASP A 206 -6.53 21.17 18.19
N ASN A 207 -5.56 20.25 18.15
CA ASN A 207 -4.20 20.46 18.66
C ASN A 207 -3.16 20.84 17.58
N ALA A 208 -3.55 20.89 16.30
CA ALA A 208 -2.62 21.08 15.20
C ALA A 208 -2.11 22.52 15.05
N GLU A 209 -2.82 23.53 15.58
CA GLU A 209 -2.35 24.93 15.59
C GLU A 209 -1.09 25.15 16.44
N SER A 210 -0.71 24.18 17.27
CA SER A 210 0.52 24.24 18.09
C SER A 210 1.74 23.55 17.46
N LEU A 211 1.58 22.94 16.27
CA LEU A 211 2.60 22.14 15.59
C LEU A 211 3.02 22.69 14.21
N ILE A 212 2.48 23.85 13.81
CA ILE A 212 2.83 24.58 12.57
C ILE A 212 3.67 25.80 12.91
#